data_AF-A0A954S0R7-F1
#
_entry.id   AF-A0A954S0R7-F1
#
_cell.length_a   1.000
_cell.length_b   1.000
_cell.length_c   1.000
_cell.angle_alpha   90.00
_cell.angle_beta   90.00
_cell.angle_gamma   90.00
#
_symmetry.space_group_name_H-M   'P 1'
#
loop_
_entity.id
_entity.type
_entity.pdbx_description
1 polymer ?
#
loop_
_entity_poly.entity_id
_entity_poly.type
_entity_poly.pdbx_seq_one_letter_code
_entity_poly.pdbx_strand_id
1 'polypeptide(L)'
;MSSHKHITDCLDAFLFDALPAETVREVEQHLEICEPCQAELAQARERYRQLKSLPVAEASADLIRRTEDRILRKERQSERYAWMNWWLARTNWERVWLSVALTFLLLLVPTIYFATLEPSPYDIQVFGQTYWIAGREGSLRVIVINRDTNQPVEEMGIRLELVDEESHKETQLAKFETDAQGTGQPRFVVPNDFGERCRLRVTALRWGH
;
A
#
# COMPACT_ATOMS: atom_id res chain seq x y z
N MET A 1 36.63 -4.69 -42.17
CA MET A 1 36.72 -6.05 -41.58
C MET A 1 35.73 -6.11 -40.42
N SER A 2 34.48 -6.45 -40.74
CA SER A 2 33.41 -6.54 -39.76
C SER A 2 33.61 -7.80 -38.92
N SER A 3 33.66 -7.62 -37.60
CA SER A 3 33.69 -8.67 -36.60
C SER A 3 32.36 -9.43 -36.61
N HIS A 4 32.17 -10.34 -37.57
CA HIS A 4 31.06 -11.30 -37.53
C HIS A 4 31.32 -12.24 -36.36
N LYS A 5 30.50 -12.12 -35.31
CA LYS A 5 30.51 -13.04 -34.18
C LYS A 5 30.15 -14.43 -34.71
N HIS A 6 31.11 -15.35 -34.74
CA HIS A 6 30.88 -16.74 -35.11
C HIS A 6 29.91 -17.39 -34.12
N ILE A 7 29.08 -18.30 -34.60
CA ILE A 7 28.02 -18.97 -33.82
C ILE A 7 28.46 -20.34 -33.27
N THR A 8 29.77 -20.56 -33.15
CA THR A 8 30.39 -21.83 -32.76
C THR A 8 29.79 -22.41 -31.48
N ASP A 9 29.50 -21.55 -30.48
CA ASP A 9 28.93 -21.95 -29.18
C ASP A 9 27.51 -22.51 -29.27
N CYS A 10 26.78 -22.24 -30.36
CA CYS A 10 25.39 -22.66 -30.54
C CYS A 10 25.25 -23.94 -31.40
N LEU A 11 26.32 -24.38 -32.08
CA LEU A 11 26.25 -25.47 -33.06
C LEU A 11 25.91 -26.83 -32.42
N ASP A 12 26.43 -27.10 -31.22
CA ASP A 12 26.11 -28.35 -30.51
C ASP A 12 24.64 -28.33 -30.04
N ALA A 13 24.16 -27.22 -29.47
CA ALA A 13 22.76 -27.08 -29.07
C ALA A 13 21.79 -27.18 -30.26
N PHE A 14 22.19 -26.65 -31.42
CA PHE A 14 21.47 -26.81 -32.69
C PHE A 14 21.37 -28.28 -33.11
N LEU A 15 22.46 -29.06 -33.00
CA LEU A 15 22.47 -30.48 -33.35
C LEU A 15 21.64 -31.37 -32.41
N PHE A 16 21.47 -30.95 -31.16
CA PHE A 16 20.67 -31.68 -30.16
C PHE A 16 19.21 -31.21 -30.07
N ASP A 17 18.74 -30.35 -30.99
CA ASP A 17 17.38 -29.77 -30.98
C ASP A 17 17.05 -29.07 -29.64
N ALA A 18 18.07 -28.43 -29.05
CA ALA A 18 18.00 -27.79 -27.74
C ALA A 18 17.92 -26.26 -27.84
N LEU A 19 17.79 -25.70 -29.04
CA LEU A 19 17.64 -24.27 -29.26
C LEU A 19 16.17 -23.85 -29.39
N PRO A 20 15.78 -22.65 -28.91
CA PRO A 20 14.48 -22.07 -29.21
C PRO A 20 14.28 -21.87 -30.72
N ALA A 21 13.03 -21.97 -31.18
CA ALA A 21 12.69 -21.87 -32.60
C ALA A 21 13.14 -20.56 -33.28
N GLU A 22 13.25 -19.47 -32.53
CA GLU A 22 13.77 -18.18 -33.02
C GLU A 22 15.27 -18.26 -33.33
N THR A 23 16.06 -18.82 -32.40
CA THR A 23 17.51 -18.98 -32.53
C THR A 23 17.90 -19.99 -33.62
N VAL A 24 17.08 -21.01 -33.84
CA VAL A 24 17.27 -21.99 -34.93
C VAL A 24 17.31 -21.28 -36.30
N ARG A 25 16.39 -20.35 -36.55
CA ARG A 25 16.32 -19.61 -37.84
C ARG A 25 17.53 -18.70 -38.04
N GLU A 26 17.99 -18.05 -36.98
CA GLU A 26 19.19 -17.20 -37.03
C GLU A 26 20.45 -18.02 -37.37
N VAL A 27 20.57 -19.21 -36.78
CA VAL A 27 21.66 -20.14 -37.06
C VAL A 27 21.61 -20.63 -38.50
N GLU A 28 20.44 -21.03 -39.01
CA GLU A 28 20.26 -21.46 -40.40
C GLU A 28 20.65 -20.34 -41.38
N GLN A 29 20.15 -19.12 -41.16
CA GLN A 29 20.46 -17.96 -42.00
C GLN A 29 21.97 -17.62 -41.97
N HIS A 30 22.62 -17.74 -40.81
CA HIS A 30 24.06 -17.51 -40.70
C HIS A 30 24.88 -18.59 -41.43
N LEU A 31 24.44 -19.85 -41.36
CA LEU A 31 25.09 -20.96 -42.03
C LEU A 31 25.03 -20.83 -43.56
N GLU A 32 24.04 -20.15 -44.14
CA GLU A 32 24.00 -19.90 -45.59
C GLU A 32 25.13 -18.99 -46.09
N ILE A 33 25.65 -18.12 -45.21
CA ILE A 33 26.55 -17.02 -45.58
C ILE A 33 27.99 -17.25 -45.08
N CYS A 34 28.17 -17.99 -43.99
CA CYS A 34 29.47 -18.14 -43.32
C CYS A 34 30.11 -19.52 -43.53
N GLU A 35 31.04 -19.61 -44.48
CA GLU A 35 31.82 -20.83 -44.78
C GLU A 35 32.57 -21.42 -43.57
N PRO A 36 33.23 -20.63 -42.68
CA PRO A 36 33.84 -21.17 -41.47
C PRO A 36 32.84 -21.90 -40.54
N CYS A 37 31.66 -21.33 -40.33
CA CYS A 37 30.62 -21.94 -39.49
C CYS A 37 30.04 -23.22 -40.12
N GLN A 38 29.97 -23.30 -41.46
CA GLN A 38 29.60 -24.54 -42.16
C GLN A 38 30.63 -25.65 -41.93
N ALA A 39 31.93 -25.32 -41.99
CA ALA A 39 33.01 -26.27 -41.74
C ALA A 39 32.99 -26.80 -40.29
N GLU A 40 32.74 -25.92 -39.31
CA GLU A 40 32.58 -26.30 -37.91
C GLU A 40 31.35 -27.19 -37.69
N LEU A 41 30.21 -26.88 -38.32
CA LEU A 41 29.02 -27.72 -38.26
C LEU A 41 29.29 -29.12 -38.86
N ALA A 42 30.06 -29.22 -39.93
CA ALA A 42 30.45 -30.50 -40.52
C ALA A 42 31.28 -31.35 -39.53
N GLN A 43 32.23 -30.73 -38.83
CA GLN A 43 33.01 -31.39 -37.77
C GLN A 43 32.14 -31.80 -36.58
N ALA A 44 31.21 -30.94 -36.15
CA ALA A 44 30.27 -31.26 -35.07
C ALA A 44 29.34 -32.43 -35.44
N ARG A 45 28.86 -32.49 -36.70
CA ARG A 45 28.08 -33.63 -37.23
C ARG A 45 28.88 -34.94 -37.24
N GLU A 46 30.18 -34.88 -37.52
CA GLU A 46 31.07 -36.06 -37.43
C GLU A 46 31.17 -36.55 -35.98
N ARG A 47 31.45 -35.66 -35.02
CA ARG A 47 31.48 -35.98 -33.59
C ARG A 47 30.15 -36.57 -33.11
N TYR A 48 29.03 -36.00 -33.55
CA TYR A 48 27.69 -36.49 -33.23
C TYR A 48 27.43 -37.90 -33.78
N ARG A 49 27.86 -38.19 -35.02
CA ARG A 49 27.77 -39.54 -35.61
C ARG A 49 28.60 -40.55 -34.82
N GLN A 50 29.80 -40.18 -34.39
CA GLN A 50 30.63 -41.03 -33.52
C GLN A 50 29.95 -41.28 -32.18
N LEU A 51 29.39 -40.25 -31.53
CA LEU A 51 28.65 -40.40 -30.28
C LEU A 51 27.43 -41.33 -30.44
N LYS A 52 26.67 -41.19 -31.54
CA LYS A 52 25.53 -42.07 -31.85
C LYS A 52 25.92 -43.52 -32.16
N SER A 53 27.17 -43.76 -32.53
CA SER A 53 27.68 -45.11 -32.78
C SER A 53 28.03 -45.86 -31.50
N LEU A 54 28.06 -45.18 -30.35
CA LEU A 54 28.27 -45.83 -29.07
C LEU A 54 27.12 -46.80 -28.78
N PRO A 55 27.43 -48.01 -28.26
CA PRO A 55 26.39 -48.97 -27.93
C PRO A 55 25.45 -48.37 -26.89
N VAL A 56 24.14 -48.53 -27.12
CA VAL A 56 23.13 -48.11 -26.15
C VAL A 56 23.32 -48.96 -24.89
N ALA A 57 23.71 -48.32 -23.80
CA ALA A 57 23.76 -48.97 -22.50
C ALA A 57 22.32 -49.22 -22.04
N GLU A 58 21.91 -50.49 -22.00
CA GLU A 58 20.60 -50.87 -21.48
C GLU A 58 20.53 -50.49 -20.00
N ALA A 59 19.53 -49.68 -19.64
CA ALA A 59 19.34 -49.27 -18.27
C ALA A 59 19.05 -50.50 -17.41
N SER A 60 19.64 -50.56 -16.21
CA SER A 60 19.37 -51.65 -15.27
C SER A 60 17.86 -51.74 -14.98
N ALA A 61 17.32 -52.94 -14.89
CA ALA A 61 15.91 -53.17 -14.57
C ALA A 61 15.46 -52.47 -13.27
N ASP A 62 16.37 -52.29 -12.30
CA ASP A 62 16.08 -51.56 -11.06
C ASP A 62 15.80 -50.06 -11.29
N LEU A 63 16.53 -49.42 -12.22
CA LEU A 63 16.32 -48.01 -12.55
C LEU A 63 14.98 -47.77 -13.25
N ILE A 64 14.60 -48.69 -14.15
CA ILE A 64 13.31 -48.65 -14.85
C ILE A 64 12.19 -48.74 -13.82
N ARG A 65 12.25 -49.74 -12.92
CA ARG A 65 11.23 -49.95 -11.89
C ARG A 65 11.09 -48.77 -10.92
N ARG A 66 12.20 -48.18 -10.50
CA ARG A 66 12.18 -46.98 -9.62
C ARG A 66 11.56 -45.77 -10.30
N THR A 67 11.73 -45.64 -11.62
CA THR A 67 11.17 -44.53 -12.38
C THR A 67 9.67 -44.69 -12.55
N GLU A 68 9.21 -45.90 -12.91
CA GLU A 68 7.78 -46.24 -12.98
C GLU A 68 7.09 -46.00 -11.63
N ASP A 69 7.68 -46.48 -10.53
CA ASP A 69 7.16 -46.26 -9.18
C ASP A 69 7.06 -44.77 -8.82
N ARG A 70 8.02 -43.96 -9.26
CA ARG A 70 8.02 -42.51 -8.99
C ARG A 70 6.92 -41.79 -9.77
N ILE A 71 6.67 -42.18 -11.02
CA ILE A 71 5.59 -41.60 -11.85
C ILE A 71 4.23 -41.93 -11.24
N LEU A 72 3.99 -43.21 -10.92
CA LEU A 72 2.72 -43.66 -10.34
C LEU A 72 2.44 -43.04 -8.96
N ARG A 73 3.48 -42.78 -8.15
CA ARG A 73 3.33 -42.09 -6.86
C ARG A 73 2.94 -40.63 -7.02
N LYS A 74 3.46 -39.93 -8.04
CA LYS A 74 3.10 -38.52 -8.30
C LYS A 74 1.62 -38.39 -8.71
N GLU A 75 1.12 -39.29 -9.55
CA GLU A 75 -0.29 -39.29 -9.97
C GLU A 75 -1.25 -39.54 -8.80
N ARG A 76 -0.97 -40.55 -7.96
CA ARG A 76 -1.82 -40.81 -6.77
C ARG A 76 -1.76 -39.70 -5.74
N GLN A 77 -0.64 -38.97 -5.67
CA GLN A 77 -0.49 -37.86 -4.74
C GLN A 77 -1.26 -36.62 -5.24
N SER A 78 -1.27 -36.32 -6.54
CA SER A 78 -2.03 -35.17 -7.07
C SER A 78 -3.54 -35.33 -6.94
N GLU A 79 -4.08 -36.54 -7.13
CA GLU A 79 -5.52 -36.79 -6.99
C GLU A 79 -6.02 -36.61 -5.55
N ARG A 80 -5.22 -37.02 -4.55
CA ARG A 80 -5.56 -36.87 -3.13
C ARG A 80 -5.55 -35.42 -2.64
N TYR A 81 -4.72 -34.55 -3.19
CA TYR A 81 -4.71 -33.13 -2.82
C TYR A 81 -5.75 -32.31 -3.59
N ALA A 82 -6.02 -32.67 -4.85
CA ALA A 82 -7.03 -31.99 -5.67
C ALA A 82 -8.44 -32.13 -5.09
N TRP A 83 -8.83 -33.34 -4.66
CA TRP A 83 -10.16 -33.57 -4.07
C TRP A 83 -10.35 -32.81 -2.76
N MET A 84 -9.28 -32.70 -1.95
CA MET A 84 -9.35 -32.10 -0.61
C MET A 84 -9.42 -30.57 -0.69
N ASN A 85 -8.67 -29.97 -1.61
CA ASN A 85 -8.76 -28.53 -1.88
C ASN A 85 -10.10 -28.14 -2.52
N TRP A 86 -10.68 -28.99 -3.39
CA TRP A 86 -11.99 -28.73 -3.96
C TRP A 86 -13.12 -28.78 -2.92
N TRP A 87 -13.06 -29.72 -1.97
CA TRP A 87 -14.04 -29.84 -0.89
C TRP A 87 -13.97 -28.68 0.12
N LEU A 88 -12.75 -28.24 0.47
CA LEU A 88 -12.52 -27.09 1.35
C LEU A 88 -12.91 -25.76 0.70
N ALA A 89 -12.70 -25.62 -0.62
CA ALA A 89 -13.11 -24.43 -1.37
C ALA A 89 -14.64 -24.29 -1.45
N ARG A 90 -15.38 -25.41 -1.51
CA ARG A 90 -16.84 -25.41 -1.62
C ARG A 90 -17.56 -25.12 -0.30
N THR A 91 -17.00 -25.56 0.83
CA THR A 91 -17.67 -25.47 2.15
C THR A 91 -17.41 -24.17 2.91
N ASN A 92 -16.39 -23.39 2.54
CA ASN A 92 -16.03 -22.16 3.24
C ASN A 92 -16.30 -20.86 2.46
N TRP A 93 -16.82 -20.94 1.24
CA TRP A 93 -17.07 -19.76 0.40
C TRP A 93 -18.03 -18.77 1.07
N GLU A 94 -19.09 -19.25 1.72
CA GLU A 94 -20.06 -18.41 2.45
C GLU A 94 -19.41 -17.65 3.62
N ARG A 95 -18.46 -18.29 4.33
CA ARG A 95 -17.73 -17.66 5.46
C ARG A 95 -16.75 -16.59 4.99
N VAL A 96 -16.14 -16.79 3.82
CA VAL A 96 -15.26 -15.79 3.20
C VAL A 96 -16.07 -14.54 2.83
N TRP A 97 -17.23 -14.70 2.19
CA TRP A 97 -18.09 -13.56 1.84
C TRP A 97 -18.60 -12.79 3.05
N LEU A 98 -18.95 -13.49 4.14
CA LEU A 98 -19.42 -12.86 5.37
C LEU A 98 -18.31 -12.00 6.02
N SER A 99 -17.07 -12.48 5.99
CA SER A 99 -15.91 -11.73 6.50
C SER A 99 -15.59 -10.49 5.66
N VAL A 100 -15.68 -10.61 4.33
CA VAL A 100 -15.49 -9.49 3.40
C VAL A 100 -16.57 -8.43 3.61
N ALA A 101 -17.84 -8.83 3.72
CA ALA A 101 -18.95 -7.92 3.95
C ALA A 101 -18.82 -7.14 5.27
N LEU A 102 -18.42 -7.82 6.36
CA LEU A 102 -18.18 -7.17 7.65
C LEU A 102 -17.05 -6.14 7.57
N THR A 103 -15.96 -6.47 6.87
CA THR A 103 -14.83 -5.56 6.68
C THR A 103 -15.26 -4.33 5.88
N PHE A 104 -16.03 -4.52 4.80
CA PHE A 104 -16.59 -3.43 4.02
C PHE A 104 -17.50 -2.53 4.87
N LEU A 105 -18.39 -3.13 5.69
CA LEU A 105 -19.28 -2.38 6.57
C LEU A 105 -18.50 -1.51 7.57
N LEU A 106 -17.47 -2.09 8.20
CA LEU A 106 -16.62 -1.39 9.18
C LEU A 106 -15.84 -0.22 8.58
N LEU A 107 -15.49 -0.28 7.28
CA LEU A 107 -14.79 0.81 6.60
C LEU A 107 -15.75 1.84 5.98
N LEU A 108 -16.87 1.40 5.44
CA LEU A 108 -17.82 2.26 4.73
C LEU A 108 -18.56 3.19 5.68
N VAL A 109 -19.02 2.69 6.84
CA VAL A 109 -19.81 3.48 7.79
C VAL A 109 -19.04 4.70 8.32
N PRO A 110 -17.79 4.58 8.81
CA PRO A 110 -17.00 5.74 9.22
C PRO A 110 -16.71 6.69 8.07
N THR A 111 -16.42 6.17 6.86
CA THR A 111 -16.11 7.01 5.69
C THR A 111 -17.31 7.87 5.31
N ILE A 112 -18.52 7.30 5.28
CA ILE A 112 -19.76 8.05 5.04
C ILE A 112 -19.99 9.05 6.17
N TYR A 113 -19.84 8.63 7.43
CA TYR A 113 -20.00 9.51 8.59
C TYR A 113 -19.08 10.74 8.51
N PHE A 114 -17.78 10.54 8.27
CA PHE A 114 -16.82 11.63 8.13
C PHE A 114 -17.02 12.46 6.87
N ALA A 115 -17.53 11.88 5.78
CA ALA A 115 -17.91 12.63 4.58
C ALA A 115 -19.14 13.52 4.81
N THR A 116 -20.04 13.13 5.71
CA THR A 116 -21.21 13.95 6.10
C THR A 116 -20.93 14.99 7.17
N LEU A 117 -19.79 14.90 7.87
CA LEU A 117 -19.35 15.94 8.78
C LEU A 117 -18.81 17.11 7.95
N GLU A 118 -19.68 18.09 7.68
CA GLU A 118 -19.26 19.35 7.09
C GLU A 118 -18.25 20.01 8.04
N PRO A 119 -16.99 20.21 7.62
CA PRO A 119 -16.04 20.95 8.44
C PRO A 119 -16.61 22.35 8.66
N SER A 120 -16.60 22.82 9.91
CA SER A 120 -16.99 24.19 10.25
C SER A 120 -16.41 25.17 9.22
N PRO A 121 -17.22 26.06 8.63
CA PRO A 121 -16.74 27.05 7.67
C PRO A 121 -15.91 28.15 8.35
N TYR A 122 -15.78 28.12 9.67
CA TYR A 122 -15.09 29.13 10.46
C TYR A 122 -13.70 28.67 10.87
N ASP A 123 -12.71 29.54 10.68
CA ASP A 123 -11.37 29.44 11.24
C ASP A 123 -11.23 30.42 12.41
N ILE A 124 -10.70 29.94 13.53
CA ILE A 124 -10.56 30.70 14.78
C ILE A 124 -9.08 30.88 15.06
N GLN A 125 -8.61 32.12 14.98
CA GLN A 125 -7.23 32.48 15.27
C GLN A 125 -7.16 33.13 16.65
N VAL A 126 -6.29 32.60 17.51
CA VAL A 126 -6.13 33.07 18.89
C VAL A 126 -4.73 33.63 19.05
N PHE A 127 -4.66 34.92 19.39
CA PHE A 127 -3.42 35.63 19.65
C PHE A 127 -3.37 36.04 21.11
N GLY A 128 -2.24 35.81 21.79
CA GLY A 128 -2.08 36.28 23.15
C GLY A 128 -0.86 35.68 23.84
N GLN A 129 -0.91 35.70 25.17
CA GLN A 129 0.16 35.19 26.01
C GLN A 129 0.21 33.65 25.96
N THR A 130 1.41 33.10 25.84
CA THR A 130 1.65 31.64 25.86
C THR A 130 1.78 31.07 27.27
N TYR A 131 2.01 31.93 28.26
CA TYR A 131 2.15 31.57 29.67
C TYR A 131 1.24 32.44 30.52
N TRP A 132 0.51 31.81 31.44
CA TRP A 132 -0.39 32.47 32.37
C TRP A 132 0.00 32.19 33.81
N ILE A 133 -0.23 33.18 34.66
CA ILE A 133 0.03 33.09 36.10
C ILE A 133 -1.34 33.07 36.80
N ALA A 134 -1.54 32.06 37.65
CA ALA A 134 -2.74 31.92 38.46
C ALA A 134 -3.05 33.22 39.25
N GLY A 135 -4.32 33.64 39.26
CA GLY A 135 -4.78 34.84 39.94
C GLY A 135 -4.43 36.17 39.26
N ARG A 136 -3.81 36.15 38.07
CA ARG A 136 -3.48 37.37 37.30
C ARG A 136 -4.48 37.61 36.17
N GLU A 137 -4.58 38.88 35.77
CA GLU A 137 -5.36 39.26 34.59
C GLU A 137 -4.64 38.80 33.33
N GLY A 138 -5.37 38.08 32.49
CA GLY A 138 -4.98 37.65 31.15
C GLY A 138 -5.84 38.32 30.09
N SER A 139 -5.30 38.44 28.88
CA SER A 139 -6.02 38.93 27.72
C SER A 139 -5.69 38.09 26.50
N LEU A 140 -6.71 37.77 25.71
CA LEU A 140 -6.57 37.11 24.43
C LEU A 140 -7.25 37.96 23.36
N ARG A 141 -6.71 37.92 22.15
CA ARG A 141 -7.37 38.42 20.94
C ARG A 141 -7.80 37.23 20.12
N VAL A 142 -9.09 37.11 19.88
CA VAL A 142 -9.68 36.07 19.02
C VAL A 142 -10.14 36.74 17.74
N ILE A 143 -9.86 36.10 16.62
CA ILE A 143 -10.32 36.51 15.29
C ILE A 143 -11.05 35.31 14.69
N VAL A 144 -12.26 35.54 14.19
CA VAL A 144 -13.06 34.53 13.49
C VAL A 144 -13.22 34.96 12.04
N ILE A 145 -12.74 34.12 11.14
CA ILE A 145 -12.86 34.30 9.70
C ILE A 145 -13.65 33.15 9.11
N ASN A 146 -14.47 33.42 8.11
CA ASN A 146 -15.05 32.38 7.27
C ASN A 146 -13.96 31.91 6.30
N ARG A 147 -13.60 30.63 6.36
CA ARG A 147 -12.55 30.00 5.56
C ARG A 147 -12.84 30.05 4.07
N ASP A 148 -14.12 29.97 3.69
CA ASP A 148 -14.52 29.89 2.28
C ASP A 148 -14.52 31.27 1.62
N THR A 149 -14.93 32.31 2.35
CA THR A 149 -14.97 33.70 1.83
C THR A 149 -13.75 34.54 2.22
N ASN A 150 -12.94 34.05 3.17
CA ASN A 150 -11.86 34.79 3.81
C ASN A 150 -12.32 36.14 4.41
N GLN A 151 -13.59 36.23 4.82
CA GLN A 151 -14.16 37.43 5.42
C GLN A 151 -14.32 37.29 6.93
N PRO A 152 -14.17 38.37 7.70
CA PRO A 152 -14.45 38.34 9.14
C PRO A 152 -15.92 38.04 9.43
N VAL A 153 -16.18 37.33 10.53
CA VAL A 153 -17.54 36.96 10.95
C VAL A 153 -17.92 37.79 12.17
N GLU A 154 -18.82 38.75 11.97
CA GLU A 154 -19.42 39.58 13.02
C GLU A 154 -20.46 38.81 13.84
N GLU A 155 -20.69 39.26 15.09
CA GLU A 155 -21.72 38.73 16.00
C GLU A 155 -21.60 37.22 16.27
N MET A 156 -20.40 36.65 16.09
CA MET A 156 -20.14 35.26 16.43
C MET A 156 -19.88 35.16 17.93
N GLY A 157 -20.71 34.40 18.63
CA GLY A 157 -20.53 34.14 20.05
C GLY A 157 -19.29 33.27 20.32
N ILE A 158 -18.37 33.75 21.13
CA ILE A 158 -17.16 33.06 21.53
C ILE A 158 -17.21 32.72 23.02
N ARG A 159 -16.84 31.49 23.33
CA ARG A 159 -16.62 31.03 24.70
C ARG A 159 -15.16 30.64 24.89
N LEU A 160 -14.55 31.17 25.94
CA LEU A 160 -13.21 30.80 26.39
C LEU A 160 -13.34 29.99 27.69
N GLU A 161 -12.79 28.78 27.68
CA GLU A 161 -12.83 27.84 28.80
C GLU A 161 -11.41 27.31 29.07
N LEU A 162 -11.06 27.16 30.34
CA LEU A 162 -9.95 26.32 30.77
C LEU A 162 -10.49 24.93 31.09
N VAL A 163 -9.85 23.93 30.53
CA VAL A 163 -10.20 22.52 30.77
C VAL A 163 -9.03 21.87 31.48
N ASP A 164 -9.28 21.42 32.70
CA ASP A 164 -8.35 20.54 33.42
C ASP A 164 -8.35 19.16 32.73
N GLU A 165 -7.19 18.69 32.30
CA GLU A 165 -7.07 17.41 31.59
C GLU A 165 -7.32 16.19 32.50
N GLU A 166 -7.07 16.30 33.79
CA GLU A 166 -7.20 15.19 34.74
C GLU A 166 -8.62 15.13 35.31
N SER A 167 -9.14 16.27 35.75
CA SER A 167 -10.46 16.32 36.38
C SER A 167 -11.60 16.54 35.38
N HIS A 168 -11.30 16.84 34.12
CA HIS A 168 -12.26 17.29 33.09
C HIS A 168 -13.12 18.48 33.53
N LYS A 169 -12.67 19.25 34.53
CA LYS A 169 -13.40 20.41 35.04
C LYS A 169 -13.23 21.56 34.05
N GLU A 170 -14.35 22.11 33.61
CA GLU A 170 -14.38 23.24 32.69
C GLU A 170 -14.65 24.52 33.48
N THR A 171 -13.73 25.49 33.36
CA THR A 171 -13.85 26.80 34.01
C THR A 171 -13.95 27.87 32.93
N GLN A 172 -15.10 28.54 32.84
CA GLN A 172 -15.32 29.59 31.86
C GLN A 172 -14.52 30.84 32.23
N LEU A 173 -13.63 31.27 31.33
CA LEU A 173 -12.82 32.48 31.46
C LEU A 173 -13.56 33.72 30.98
N ALA A 174 -14.19 33.62 29.80
CA ALA A 174 -14.91 34.73 29.20
C ALA A 174 -15.96 34.22 28.19
N LYS A 175 -16.96 35.07 27.94
CA LYS A 175 -17.95 34.89 26.89
C LYS A 175 -18.23 36.25 26.27
N PHE A 176 -18.10 36.37 24.95
CA PHE A 176 -18.25 37.62 24.21
C PHE A 176 -18.70 37.34 22.77
N GLU A 177 -19.05 38.37 22.02
CA GLU A 177 -19.37 38.30 20.60
C GLU A 177 -18.29 39.04 19.79
N THR A 178 -18.01 38.59 18.58
CA THR A 178 -17.08 39.26 17.67
C THR A 178 -17.67 40.57 17.13
N ASP A 179 -16.81 41.58 16.94
CA ASP A 179 -17.16 42.86 16.33
C ASP A 179 -17.30 42.78 14.80
N ALA A 180 -17.58 43.91 14.15
CA ALA A 180 -17.66 44.05 12.69
C ALA A 180 -16.38 43.63 11.94
N GLN A 181 -15.24 43.52 12.62
CA GLN A 181 -13.98 43.02 12.07
C GLN A 181 -13.74 41.54 12.41
N GLY A 182 -14.77 40.84 12.91
CA GLY A 182 -14.68 39.45 13.35
C GLY A 182 -13.75 39.25 14.53
N THR A 183 -13.46 40.29 15.31
CA THR A 183 -12.49 40.23 16.42
C THR A 183 -13.14 40.39 17.78
N GLY A 184 -12.50 39.86 18.81
CA GLY A 184 -12.79 40.25 20.19
C GLY A 184 -11.57 40.11 21.09
N GLN A 185 -11.55 40.93 22.14
CA GLN A 185 -10.42 41.07 23.05
C GLN A 185 -10.85 40.90 24.51
N PRO A 186 -11.31 39.70 24.90
CA PRO A 186 -11.70 39.44 26.28
C PRO A 186 -10.52 39.61 27.24
N ARG A 187 -10.82 40.25 28.38
CA ARG A 187 -9.97 40.24 29.57
C ARG A 187 -10.61 39.34 30.61
N PHE A 188 -9.81 38.56 31.29
CA PHE A 188 -10.26 37.59 32.28
C PHE A 188 -9.22 37.44 33.37
N VAL A 189 -9.65 36.95 34.53
CA VAL A 189 -8.72 36.58 35.61
C VAL A 189 -8.47 35.09 35.53
N VAL A 190 -7.19 34.71 35.50
CA VAL A 190 -6.79 33.31 35.49
C VAL A 190 -7.14 32.71 36.85
N PRO A 191 -7.90 31.60 36.92
CA PRO A 191 -8.27 30.96 38.18
C PRO A 191 -7.04 30.61 39.03
N ASN A 192 -7.19 30.65 40.36
CA ASN A 192 -6.10 30.31 41.28
C ASN A 192 -5.74 28.82 41.26
N ASP A 193 -6.67 27.97 40.82
CA ASP A 193 -6.49 26.53 40.61
C ASP A 193 -5.88 26.19 39.23
N PHE A 194 -5.40 27.18 38.48
CA PHE A 194 -4.71 26.96 37.21
C PHE A 194 -3.37 26.22 37.43
N GLY A 195 -3.28 25.00 36.91
CA GLY A 195 -2.10 24.14 36.97
C GLY A 195 -1.43 23.92 35.62
N GLU A 196 -0.33 23.16 35.62
CA GLU A 196 0.47 22.86 34.42
C GLU A 196 -0.26 22.01 33.37
N ARG A 197 -1.38 21.36 33.74
CA ARG A 197 -2.16 20.44 32.88
C ARG A 197 -3.49 21.02 32.40
N CYS A 198 -3.62 22.35 32.41
CA CYS A 198 -4.82 23.00 31.90
C CYS A 198 -4.63 23.37 30.42
N ARG A 199 -5.64 23.09 29.60
CA ARG A 199 -5.69 23.53 28.19
C ARG A 199 -6.74 24.61 27.98
N LEU A 200 -6.42 25.60 27.15
CA LEU A 200 -7.42 26.55 26.68
C LEU A 200 -8.30 25.89 25.60
N ARG A 201 -9.61 25.96 25.78
CA ARG A 201 -10.60 25.65 24.76
C ARG A 201 -11.27 26.95 24.32
N VAL A 202 -11.26 27.20 23.02
CA VAL A 202 -11.99 28.29 22.38
C VAL A 202 -13.09 27.68 21.53
N THR A 203 -14.33 28.09 21.76
CA THR A 203 -15.48 27.55 21.03
C THR A 203 -16.28 28.69 20.43
N ALA A 204 -16.43 28.66 19.12
CA ALA A 204 -17.39 29.51 18.41
C ALA A 204 -18.77 28.86 18.46
N LEU A 205 -19.76 29.64 18.84
CA LEU A 205 -21.15 29.26 19.01
C LEU A 205 -21.97 30.34 18.32
N ARG A 206 -22.77 29.96 17.33
CA ARG A 206 -23.82 30.85 16.83
C ARG A 206 -24.93 30.84 17.88
N TRP A 207 -25.06 31.93 18.64
CA TRP A 207 -26.17 32.02 19.59
C TRP A 207 -27.44 32.11 18.74
N GLY A 208 -28.36 31.18 18.94
CA GLY A 208 -29.57 31.10 18.14
C GLY A 208 -30.37 32.40 18.28
N HIS A 209 -30.79 32.96 17.14
CA HIS A 209 -31.99 33.80 17.08
C HIS A 209 -33.23 32.93 17.21
#